data_AF-A0A670I2A7-F1
#
_entry.id   AF-A0A670I2A7-F1
#
_cell.length_a   1.000
_cell.length_b   1.000
_cell.length_c   1.000
_cell.angle_alpha   90.00
_cell.angle_beta   90.00
_cell.angle_gamma   90.00
#
_symmetry.space_group_name_H-M   'P 1'
#
loop_
_entity.id
_entity.type
_entity.pdbx_description
1 polymer ?
#
loop_
_entity_poly.entity_id
_entity_poly.type
_entity_poly.pdbx_seq_one_letter_code
_entity_poly.pdbx_strand_id
1 'polypeptide(L)' 'MVSYWRQAGLSYIRYSQICAQAVRAALKPQFKAEAEKTAGANVKIVRIKKE' A
#
# COMPACT_ATOMS: atom_id res chain seq x y z
N MET A 1 -23.80 -4.68 -7.98
CA MET A 1 -22.62 -4.33 -8.80
C MET A 1 -21.45 -4.11 -7.86
N VAL A 2 -20.45 -4.99 -7.87
CA VAL A 2 -19.31 -4.94 -6.92
C VAL A 2 -18.08 -4.42 -7.67
N SER A 3 -17.31 -3.52 -7.05
CA SER A 3 -16.09 -2.99 -7.66
C SER A 3 -15.11 -4.11 -8.01
N TYR A 4 -14.44 -4.01 -9.17
CA TYR A 4 -13.60 -5.08 -9.71
C TYR A 4 -12.49 -5.54 -8.76
N TRP A 5 -11.88 -4.61 -8.02
CA TRP A 5 -10.84 -4.92 -7.03
C TRP A 5 -11.36 -5.74 -5.83
N ARG A 6 -12.64 -5.60 -5.45
CA ARG A 6 -13.26 -6.46 -4.43
C ARG A 6 -13.47 -7.88 -4.96
N GLN A 7 -13.84 -8.01 -6.24
CA GLN A 7 -13.97 -9.32 -6.90
C GLN A 7 -12.61 -10.02 -7.01
N ALA A 8 -11.53 -9.26 -7.23
CA ALA A 8 -10.16 -9.76 -7.23
C ALA A 8 -9.59 -10.06 -5.82
N GLY A 9 -10.41 -10.03 -4.77
CA GLY A 9 -10.00 -10.37 -3.41
C GLY A 9 -9.13 -9.32 -2.70
N LEU A 10 -9.02 -8.09 -3.23
CA LEU A 10 -8.32 -7.02 -2.52
C LEU A 10 -9.18 -6.47 -1.39
N SER A 11 -8.57 -6.38 -0.21
CA SER A 11 -9.09 -5.53 0.86
C SER A 11 -8.94 -4.06 0.46
N TYR A 12 -9.81 -3.21 0.98
CA TYR A 12 -9.74 -1.77 0.75
C TYR A 12 -8.37 -1.18 1.15
N ILE A 13 -7.80 -1.67 2.25
CA ILE A 13 -6.47 -1.24 2.72
C ILE A 13 -5.38 -1.56 1.69
N ARG A 14 -5.42 -2.75 1.07
CA ARG A 14 -4.46 -3.10 0.03
C ARG A 14 -4.68 -2.28 -1.24
N TYR A 15 -5.94 -2.09 -1.62
CA TYR A 15 -6.30 -1.24 -2.77
C TYR A 15 -5.78 0.19 -2.59
N SER A 16 -6.05 0.83 -1.44
CA SER A 16 -5.63 2.20 -1.17
C SER A 16 -4.10 2.35 -1.13
N GLN A 17 -3.39 1.36 -0.57
CA GLN A 17 -1.92 1.33 -0.58
C GLN A 17 -1.35 1.31 -2.01
N ILE A 18 -1.92 0.50 -2.91
CA ILE A 18 -1.50 0.42 -4.32
C ILE A 18 -1.73 1.75 -5.03
N CYS A 19 -2.91 2.35 -4.88
CA CYS A 19 -3.19 3.67 -5.46
C CYS A 19 -2.22 4.74 -4.94
N ALA A 20 -1.92 4.72 -3.65
CA ALA A 20 -0.97 5.66 -3.07
C ALA A 20 0.46 5.45 -3.59
N GLN A 21 0.88 4.22 -3.89
CA GLN A 21 2.16 3.94 -4.54
C GLN A 21 2.20 4.47 -5.96
N ALA A 22 1.15 4.22 -6.75
CA ALA A 22 1.05 4.69 -8.14
C ALA A 22 1.12 6.23 -8.22
N VAL A 23 0.41 6.92 -7.33
CA VAL A 23 0.45 8.39 -7.24
C VAL A 23 1.87 8.85 -6.92
N ARG A 24 2.52 8.29 -5.89
CA ARG A 24 3.91 8.66 -5.51
C ARG A 24 4.92 8.47 -6.63
N ALA A 25 4.79 7.39 -7.40
CA ALA A 25 5.67 7.12 -8.54
C ALA A 25 5.57 8.20 -9.63
N ALA A 26 4.40 8.83 -9.76
CA ALA A 26 4.12 9.88 -10.74
C ALA A 26 4.43 11.31 -10.24
N LEU A 27 4.88 11.51 -9.00
CA LEU A 27 5.28 12.84 -8.52
C LEU A 27 6.56 13.34 -9.21
N LYS A 28 6.71 14.67 -9.29
CA LYS A 28 7.96 15.31 -9.70
C LYS A 28 9.12 14.90 -8.78
N PRO A 29 10.36 14.78 -9.28
CA PRO A 29 11.50 14.33 -8.49
C PRO A 29 11.72 15.09 -7.18
N GLN A 30 11.50 16.41 -7.19
CA GLN A 30 11.62 17.29 -6.03
C GLN A 30 10.72 16.90 -4.84
N PHE A 31 9.58 16.25 -5.08
CA PHE A 31 8.63 15.82 -4.05
C PHE A 31 8.65 14.31 -3.80
N LYS A 32 9.20 13.55 -4.74
CA LYS A 32 9.22 12.08 -4.69
C LYS A 32 10.04 11.56 -3.51
N ALA A 33 11.19 12.17 -3.24
CA ALA A 33 12.08 11.76 -2.14
C ALA A 33 11.41 11.88 -0.76
N GLU A 34 10.59 12.90 -0.54
CA GLU A 34 9.84 13.07 0.72
C GLU A 34 8.66 12.09 0.79
N ALA A 35 7.97 11.89 -0.32
CA ALA A 35 6.84 10.96 -0.41
C ALA A 35 7.27 9.49 -0.22
N GLU A 36 8.48 9.12 -0.64
CA GLU A 36 9.03 7.76 -0.46
C GLU A 36 9.34 7.44 1.01
N LYS A 37 9.72 8.43 1.83
CA LYS A 37 9.98 8.21 3.27
C LYS A 37 8.78 7.64 4.01
N THR A 38 7.56 8.00 3.60
CA THR A 38 6.31 7.51 4.21
C THR A 38 5.83 6.17 3.65
N ALA A 39 6.45 5.64 2.60
CA ALA A 39 6.01 4.40 1.95
C ALA A 39 6.50 3.12 2.65
N GLY A 40 7.49 3.23 3.56
CA GLY A 40 8.09 2.08 4.22
C GLY A 40 7.19 1.41 5.27
N ALA A 41 7.05 0.09 5.18
CA ALA A 41 6.48 -0.72 6.25
C ALA A 41 7.56 -1.00 7.31
N ASN A 42 7.58 -0.23 8.40
CA ASN A 42 8.56 -0.39 9.48
C ASN A 42 8.20 -1.49 10.49
N VAL A 43 7.07 -2.18 10.29
CA VAL A 43 6.51 -3.14 11.25
C VAL A 43 6.72 -4.56 10.76
N LYS A 44 7.48 -5.35 11.54
CA LYS A 44 7.61 -6.79 11.32
C LYS A 44 6.51 -7.53 12.08
N ILE A 45 5.65 -8.24 11.35
CA ILE A 45 4.60 -9.07 11.95
C ILE A 45 5.18 -10.48 12.17
N VAL A 46 5.18 -10.94 13.42
CA VAL A 46 5.55 -12.32 13.77
C VAL A 46 4.27 -13.08 14.10
N ARG A 47 4.05 -14.22 13.44
CA ARG A 47 2.95 -15.13 13.82
C ARG A 47 3.44 -16.02 14.94
N ILE A 48 2.86 -15.86 16.13
CA ILE A 48 3.08 -16.79 17.23
C ILE A 48 2.19 -18.01 16.98
N LYS A 49 2.79 -19.19 16.85
CA LYS A 49 2.04 -20.44 16.78
C LYS A 49 1.72 -20.83 18.22
N LYS A 50 0.44 -20.89 18.57
CA LYS A 50 -0.01 -21.42 19.86
C LYS A 50 -0.16 -22.93 19.71
N GLU A 51 0.52 -23.70 20.57
CA GLU A 51 0.30 -25.15 20.74
C GLU A 51 -1.12 -25.44 21.24
#